data_AF-A0A6N7VBK3-F1
#
_entry.id   AF-A0A6N7VBK3-F1
#
_cell.length_a   1.000
_cell.length_b   1.000
_cell.length_c   1.000
_cell.angle_alpha   90.00
_cell.angle_beta   90.00
_cell.angle_gamma   90.00
#
_symmetry.space_group_name_H-M   'P 1'
#
loop_
_entity.id
_entity.type
_entity.pdbx_description
1 polymer ?
#
loop_
_entity_poly.entity_id
_entity_poly.type
_entity_poly.pdbx_seq_one_letter_code
_entity_poly.pdbx_strand_id
1 'polypeptide(L)' 'MRLEGWHIVIIVVLAILLFGAPKLPGLARSVGQSPRIFKSEVRQLKDEDPPAPAAAATTHREGTYGSNEAAKEP' A
#
# COMPACT_ATOMS: atom_id res chain seq x y z
N MET A 1 10.96 8.36 -30.68
CA MET A 1 11.60 9.13 -29.60
C MET A 1 11.46 8.28 -28.34
N ARG A 2 12.52 7.58 -27.94
CA ARG A 2 12.46 6.60 -26.85
C ARG A 2 12.53 7.35 -25.54
N LEU A 3 11.52 7.17 -24.69
CA LEU A 3 11.52 7.65 -23.31
C LEU A 3 12.54 6.81 -22.55
N GLU A 4 13.82 7.11 -22.78
CA GLU A 4 14.95 6.61 -22.02
C GLU A 4 14.63 6.94 -20.56
N GLY A 5 14.56 5.93 -19.69
CA GLY A 5 14.20 6.05 -18.27
C GLY A 5 15.01 7.10 -17.49
N TRP A 6 16.06 7.64 -18.11
CA TRP A 6 16.81 8.82 -17.68
C TRP A 6 15.95 10.03 -17.33
N HIS A 7 14.82 10.24 -18.00
CA HIS A 7 13.93 11.38 -17.70
C HIS A 7 13.31 11.28 -16.29
N ILE A 8 13.01 10.05 -15.84
CA ILE A 8 12.44 9.83 -14.50
C ILE A 8 13.46 10.22 -13.43
N VAL A 9 14.74 9.92 -13.66
CA VAL A 9 15.81 10.28 -12.72
C VAL A 9 15.89 11.79 -12.52
N ILE A 10 15.81 12.57 -13.61
CA ILE A 10 15.82 14.04 -13.55
C ILE A 10 14.63 14.57 -12.75
N ILE A 11 13.44 14.03 -12.97
CA ILE A 11 12.23 14.44 -12.23
C ILE A 11 12.37 14.12 -10.73
N VAL A 12 12.91 12.95 -10.38
CA VAL A 12 13.14 12.56 -8.99
C VAL A 12 14.15 13.50 -8.32
N VAL A 13 15.22 13.87 -9.01
CA VAL A 13 16.22 14.82 -8.50
C VAL A 13 15.58 16.18 -8.23
N LEU A 14 14.77 16.70 -9.17
CA LEU A 14 14.04 17.96 -8.96
C LEU A 14 13.04 17.86 -7.80
N ALA A 15 12.32 16.75 -7.69
CA ALA A 15 11.40 16.53 -6.59
C ALA A 15 12.11 16.51 -5.23
N ILE A 16 13.29 15.86 -5.13
CA ILE A 16 14.10 15.88 -3.90
C ILE A 16 14.57 17.30 -3.59
N LEU A 17 14.93 18.10 -4.61
CA LEU A 17 15.39 19.46 -4.41
C LEU A 17 14.27 20.41 -3.93
N LEU A 18 13.04 20.23 -4.44
CA LEU A 18 11.88 21.03 -4.06
C LEU A 18 11.23 20.58 -2.74
N PHE A 19 11.11 19.28 -2.53
CA PHE A 19 10.39 18.70 -1.38
C PHE A 19 11.30 18.25 -0.24
N GLY A 20 12.59 18.02 -0.52
CA GLY A 20 13.54 17.43 0.42
C GLY A 20 13.47 15.90 0.46
N ALA A 21 14.62 15.26 0.68
CA ALA A 21 14.75 13.81 0.81
C ALA A 21 13.79 13.13 1.82
N PRO A 22 13.48 13.69 3.00
CA PRO A 22 12.61 12.99 3.97
C PRO A 22 11.12 13.07 3.64
N LYS A 23 10.67 13.98 2.76
CA LYS A 23 9.23 14.20 2.47
C LYS A 23 8.68 13.27 1.38
N LEU A 24 9.50 12.93 0.38
CA LEU A 24 9.16 11.94 -0.66
C LEU A 24 8.72 10.57 -0.11
N PRO A 25 9.47 9.92 0.80
CA PRO A 25 9.06 8.62 1.34
C PRO A 25 7.81 8.73 2.23
N GLY A 26 7.58 9.87 2.88
CA GLY A 26 6.37 10.12 3.66
C GLY A 26 5.12 10.20 2.76
N LEU A 27 5.20 10.95 1.66
CA LEU A 27 4.11 11.07 0.68
C LEU A 27 3.82 9.72 0.01
N ALA A 28 4.85 8.98 -0.40
CA ALA A 28 4.68 7.65 -0.99
C ALA A 28 3.99 6.66 -0.02
N ARG A 29 4.35 6.69 1.27
CA ARG A 29 3.71 5.85 2.29
C ARG A 29 2.25 6.21 2.52
N SER A 30 1.92 7.50 2.59
CA SER A 30 0.53 7.96 2.79
C SER A 30 -0.36 7.65 1.58
N VAL A 31 0.13 7.86 0.36
CA VAL A 31 -0.61 7.56 -0.88
C VAL A 31 -0.74 6.05 -1.11
N GLY A 32 0.20 5.24 -0.62
CA GLY A 32 0.19 3.78 -0.79
C GLY A 32 -0.73 3.00 0.16
N GLN A 33 -1.34 3.65 1.17
CA GLN A 33 -2.19 2.98 2.16
C GLN A 33 -3.67 2.86 1.76
N SER A 34 -4.25 3.86 1.07
CA SER A 34 -5.64 3.83 0.58
C SER A 34 -5.95 2.99 -0.68
N PRO A 35 -4.99 2.61 -1.56
CA PRO A 35 -5.33 1.88 -2.78
C PRO A 35 -5.73 0.43 -2.53
N ARG A 36 -5.56 -0.13 -1.32
CA ARG A 36 -6.06 -1.49 -1.02
C ARG A 36 -7.59 -1.55 -1.03
N ILE A 37 -8.26 -0.53 -0.49
CA ILE A 37 -9.72 -0.42 -0.43
C ILE A 37 -10.27 -0.07 -1.82
N PHE A 38 -9.62 0.87 -2.51
CA PHE A 38 -9.98 1.25 -3.87
C PHE A 38 -9.75 0.10 -4.87
N LYS A 39 -8.72 -0.72 -4.67
CA LYS A 39 -8.46 -1.92 -5.48
C LYS A 39 -9.56 -2.96 -5.28
N SER A 40 -10.07 -3.17 -4.07
CA SER A 40 -11.16 -4.13 -3.81
C SER A 40 -12.47 -3.70 -4.43
N GLU A 41 -12.85 -2.42 -4.33
CA GLU A 41 -14.07 -1.90 -4.98
C GLU A 41 -13.95 -1.94 -6.51
N VAL A 42 -12.80 -1.50 -7.06
CA VAL A 42 -12.56 -1.55 -8.52
C VAL A 42 -12.37 -2.99 -9.03
N ARG A 43 -11.91 -3.93 -8.19
CA ARG A 43 -11.91 -5.36 -8.53
C ARG A 43 -13.32 -5.88 -8.62
N GLN A 44 -14.20 -5.56 -7.66
CA GLN A 44 -15.60 -5.97 -7.71
C GLN A 44 -16.30 -5.52 -9.01
N LEU A 45 -15.98 -4.31 -9.50
CA LEU A 45 -16.48 -3.80 -10.78
C LEU A 45 -15.85 -4.46 -12.01
N LYS A 46 -14.65 -5.07 -11.87
CA LYS A 46 -13.93 -5.75 -12.97
C LYS A 46 -14.10 -7.28 -12.95
N ASP A 47 -14.48 -7.84 -11.80
CA ASP A 47 -14.66 -9.28 -11.55
C ASP A 47 -16.10 -9.72 -11.92
N GLU A 48 -16.96 -8.84 -12.46
CA GLU A 48 -18.20 -9.20 -13.19
C GLU A 48 -17.91 -9.91 -14.54
N ASP A 49 -16.63 -10.05 -14.93
CA ASP A 49 -16.14 -10.92 -16.02
C ASP A 49 -15.16 -12.01 -15.48
N PRO A 50 -15.18 -13.27 -15.98
CA PRO A 50 -14.54 -14.47 -15.35
C PRO A 50 -12.99 -14.50 -15.28
N PRO A 51 -12.37 -15.39 -14.46
CA PRO A 51 -11.44 -14.99 -13.38
C PRO A 51 -9.95 -15.34 -13.58
N ALA A 52 -9.06 -14.71 -12.78
CA ALA A 52 -7.78 -15.34 -12.38
C ALA A 52 -7.24 -14.84 -11.00
N PRO A 53 -6.70 -15.75 -10.16
CA PRO A 53 -6.15 -15.47 -8.84
C PRO A 53 -4.68 -15.06 -8.93
N ALA A 54 -4.31 -13.92 -8.35
CA ALA A 54 -2.91 -13.55 -8.16
C ALA A 54 -2.68 -13.14 -6.72
N ALA A 55 -1.76 -13.90 -6.12
CA ALA A 55 -1.46 -14.01 -4.71
C ALA A 55 -0.48 -12.95 -4.20
N ALA A 56 -0.27 -13.04 -2.87
CA ALA A 56 0.83 -12.57 -2.03
C ALA A 56 0.79 -11.08 -1.61
N ALA A 57 0.58 -10.67 -0.36
CA ALA A 57 1.06 -11.09 0.98
C ALA A 57 2.11 -10.10 1.51
N THR A 58 1.80 -9.40 2.62
CA THR A 58 2.74 -9.16 3.73
C THR A 58 1.96 -8.68 4.99
N THR A 59 2.02 -9.52 6.02
CA THR A 59 2.06 -9.24 7.47
C THR A 59 1.12 -8.18 8.09
N HIS A 60 0.07 -8.69 8.76
CA HIS A 60 -0.27 -8.23 10.12
C HIS A 60 -0.52 -9.50 10.97
N ARG A 61 0.56 -10.04 11.53
CA ARG A 61 0.48 -10.90 12.71
C ARG A 61 0.52 -10.00 13.94
N GLU A 62 -0.30 -10.39 14.90
CA GLU A 62 -0.08 -10.25 16.34
C GLU A 62 -0.49 -8.94 17.01
N GLY A 63 -1.65 -9.05 17.67
CA GLY A 63 -2.18 -8.18 18.71
C GLY A 63 -3.23 -8.96 19.49
N THR A 64 -2.79 -10.08 20.07
CA THR A 64 -3.33 -10.72 21.28
C THR A 64 -4.67 -10.19 21.81
N TYR A 65 -5.79 -10.80 21.38
CA TYR A 65 -7.06 -10.78 22.13
C TYR A 65 -7.21 -12.13 22.82
N GLY A 66 -6.42 -12.31 23.86
CA GLY A 66 -6.36 -13.52 24.66
C GLY A 66 -5.64 -13.21 25.95
N SER A 67 -6.25 -12.39 26.81
CA SER A 67 -5.92 -12.27 28.24
C SER A 67 -6.86 -11.29 28.93
N ASN A 68 -8.12 -11.70 29.18
CA ASN A 68 -8.95 -11.24 30.30
C ASN A 68 -10.42 -11.73 30.18
N GLU A 69 -10.67 -13.02 29.98
CA GLU A 69 -12.01 -13.58 30.25
C GLU A 69 -11.90 -15.01 30.79
N ALA A 70 -10.94 -15.21 31.68
CA ALA A 70 -10.84 -16.40 32.52
C ALA A 70 -10.52 -15.90 33.93
N ALA A 71 -11.24 -16.42 34.92
CA ALA A 71 -11.17 -16.08 36.34
C ALA A 71 -11.98 -14.85 36.79
N LYS A 72 -13.31 -14.95 36.71
CA LYS A 72 -14.14 -14.63 37.87
C LYS A 72 -15.38 -15.54 37.95
N GLU A 73 -15.11 -16.79 38.28
CA GLU A 73 -16.06 -17.68 38.98
C GLU A 73 -15.93 -17.45 40.50
N PRO A 74 -16.79 -18.02 41.37
CA PRO A 74 -18.10 -18.65 41.20
C PRO A 74 -19.29 -17.82 41.73
#